data_AF-A0A5M9HH98-F1
#
_entry.id   AF-A0A5M9HH98-F1
#
_cell.length_a   1.000
_cell.length_b   1.000
_cell.length_c   1.000
_cell.angle_alpha   90.00
_cell.angle_beta   90.00
_cell.angle_gamma   90.00
#
_symmetry.space_group_name_H-M   'P 1'
#
loop_
_entity.id
_entity.type
_entity.pdbx_description
1 polymer ?
#
loop_
_entity_poly.entity_id
_entity_poly.type
_entity_poly.pdbx_seq_one_letter_code
_entity_poly.pdbx_strand_id
1 'polypeptide(L)'
;MPEDKYDFRPSPEEMTFREQLLHIADNMTWLSSAYLFVEAPAKRTLGVKLSKADMSKTLGEAYDLGLKAHANVTDDQLDEQVKLCWLVNNCTKVLISI
;
A
#
# COMPACT_ATOMS: atom_id res chain seq x y z
N MET A 1 -11.49 -10.65 -10.75
CA MET A 1 -11.15 -12.09 -10.69
C MET A 1 -12.24 -12.85 -9.93
N PRO A 2 -12.64 -14.05 -10.38
CA PRO A 2 -13.43 -14.99 -9.58
C PRO A 2 -12.70 -15.38 -8.29
N GLU A 3 -13.42 -15.60 -7.19
CA GLU A 3 -12.82 -15.85 -5.87
C GLU A 3 -12.05 -17.17 -5.79
N ASP A 4 -12.51 -18.20 -6.50
CA ASP A 4 -11.84 -19.50 -6.64
C ASP A 4 -10.47 -19.38 -7.35
N LYS A 5 -10.17 -18.25 -7.97
CA LYS A 5 -8.88 -17.97 -8.62
C LYS A 5 -7.95 -17.10 -7.77
N TYR A 6 -8.35 -16.65 -6.58
CA TYR A 6 -7.52 -15.75 -5.79
C TYR A 6 -6.17 -16.35 -5.34
N ASP A 7 -6.07 -17.67 -5.28
CA ASP A 7 -4.84 -18.37 -4.93
C ASP A 7 -3.97 -18.68 -6.18
N PHE A 8 -4.33 -18.16 -7.36
CA PHE A 8 -3.49 -18.22 -8.57
C PHE A 8 -2.19 -17.45 -8.36
N ARG A 9 -1.07 -18.05 -8.77
CA ARG A 9 0.24 -17.41 -8.90
C ARG A 9 0.90 -17.86 -10.22
N PRO A 10 1.65 -16.98 -10.91
CA PRO A 10 2.25 -17.31 -12.20
C PRO A 10 3.46 -18.27 -12.09
N SER A 11 4.20 -18.24 -10.97
CA SER A 11 5.22 -19.23 -10.62
C SER A 11 5.20 -19.53 -9.11
N PRO A 12 5.85 -20.62 -8.64
CA PRO A 12 5.88 -20.97 -7.22
C PRO A 12 6.46 -19.86 -6.32
N GLU A 13 7.45 -19.13 -6.82
CA GLU A 13 8.19 -18.08 -6.10
C GLU A 13 7.40 -16.78 -5.97
N GLU A 14 6.40 -16.57 -6.83
CA GLU A 14 5.60 -15.35 -6.90
C GLU A 14 4.43 -15.38 -5.91
N MET A 15 4.00 -14.18 -5.50
CA MET A 15 2.81 -14.03 -4.67
C MET A 15 1.55 -14.43 -5.44
N THR A 16 0.58 -14.99 -4.74
CA THR A 16 -0.77 -15.21 -5.29
C THR A 16 -1.46 -13.89 -5.60
N PHE A 17 -2.48 -13.94 -6.44
CA PHE A 17 -3.33 -12.79 -6.72
C PHE A 17 -3.89 -12.18 -5.42
N ARG A 18 -4.33 -12.99 -4.45
CA ARG A 18 -4.79 -12.53 -3.14
C ARG A 18 -3.71 -11.78 -2.38
N GLU A 19 -2.51 -12.37 -2.30
CA GLU A 19 -1.38 -11.78 -1.61
C GLU A 19 -0.96 -10.47 -2.28
N GLN A 20 -0.97 -10.39 -3.62
CA GLN A 20 -0.68 -9.18 -4.38
C GLN A 20 -1.69 -8.06 -4.07
N LEU A 21 -3.00 -8.36 -4.05
CA LEU A 21 -4.02 -7.37 -3.70
C LEU A 21 -3.82 -6.82 -2.29
N LEU A 22 -3.53 -7.70 -1.33
CA LEU A 22 -3.28 -7.29 0.05
C LEU A 22 -1.99 -6.46 0.17
N HIS A 23 -0.95 -6.84 -0.56
CA HIS A 23 0.30 -6.10 -0.63
C HIS A 23 0.10 -4.68 -1.20
N ILE A 24 -0.74 -4.53 -2.22
CA ILE A 24 -1.11 -3.22 -2.79
C ILE A 24 -1.84 -2.38 -1.74
N ALA A 25 -2.85 -2.93 -1.06
CA ALA A 25 -3.60 -2.23 -0.02
C ALA A 25 -2.68 -1.78 1.15
N ASP A 26 -1.82 -2.68 1.62
CA ASP A 26 -0.85 -2.42 2.68
C ASP A 26 0.15 -1.33 2.26
N ASN A 27 0.66 -1.38 1.02
CA ASN A 27 1.60 -0.37 0.50
C ASN A 27 0.95 1.00 0.38
N MET A 28 -0.27 1.09 -0.17
CA MET A 28 -0.99 2.36 -0.27
C MET A 28 -1.20 2.98 1.11
N THR A 29 -1.62 2.17 2.09
CA THR A 29 -1.82 2.61 3.47
C THR A 29 -0.51 3.09 4.10
N TRP A 30 0.55 2.28 4.00
CA TRP A 30 1.85 2.60 4.58
C TRP A 30 2.45 3.87 3.97
N LEU A 31 2.54 3.97 2.65
CA LEU A 31 3.12 5.13 1.97
C LEU A 31 2.33 6.41 2.27
N SER A 32 1.00 6.34 2.24
CA SER A 32 0.15 7.50 2.56
C SER A 32 0.37 7.96 4.01
N SER A 33 0.51 7.00 4.95
CA SER A 33 0.73 7.34 6.35
C SER A 33 2.15 7.86 6.65
N ALA A 34 3.15 7.32 5.97
CA ALA A 34 4.55 7.62 6.25
C ALA A 34 5.03 8.90 5.57
N TYR A 35 4.46 9.24 4.41
CA TYR A 35 4.97 10.28 3.53
C TYR A 35 3.97 11.37 3.17
N LEU A 36 2.67 11.08 3.25
CA LEU A 36 1.62 12.04 2.87
C LEU A 36 0.82 12.52 4.09
N PHE A 37 1.42 12.45 5.28
CA PHE A 37 0.97 13.08 6.52
C PHE A 37 -0.45 12.72 6.99
N VAL A 38 -0.97 11.55 6.60
CA VAL A 38 -2.24 11.06 7.13
C VAL A 38 -2.00 10.11 8.30
N GLU A 39 -2.64 10.36 9.43
CA GLU A 39 -2.68 9.39 10.52
C GLU A 39 -3.46 8.14 10.07
N ALA A 40 -2.73 7.06 9.79
CA ALA A 40 -3.32 5.75 9.59
C ALA A 40 -2.55 4.73 10.43
N PRO A 41 -3.24 3.73 11.03
CA PRO A 41 -2.56 2.61 11.64
C PRO A 41 -1.82 1.85 10.54
N ALA A 42 -0.49 1.96 10.51
CA ALA A 42 0.35 1.17 9.64
C ALA A 42 0.31 -0.30 10.09
N LYS A 43 -0.76 -1.01 9.72
CA LYS A 43 -0.87 -2.46 9.90
C LYS A 43 -0.48 -3.10 8.57
N ARG A 44 0.66 -3.79 8.57
CA ARG A 44 0.98 -4.75 7.51
C ARG A 44 0.22 -6.03 7.82
N THR A 45 -0.80 -6.33 7.01
CA THR A 45 -1.67 -7.49 7.20
C THR A 45 -1.10 -8.68 6.42
N LEU A 46 0.17 -9.02 6.65
CA LEU A 46 0.81 -10.11 5.91
C LEU A 46 0.22 -11.47 6.33
N GLY A 47 -0.17 -12.28 5.34
CA GLY A 47 -0.59 -13.67 5.55
C GLY A 47 -2.05 -13.89 5.94
N VAL A 48 -2.91 -12.85 5.90
CA VAL A 48 -4.35 -13.01 6.14
C VAL A 48 -5.07 -13.41 4.86
N LYS A 49 -5.77 -14.55 4.88
CA LYS A 49 -6.69 -14.95 3.80
C LYS A 49 -8.05 -14.29 4.00
N LEU A 50 -8.24 -13.13 3.38
CA LEU A 50 -9.53 -12.42 3.34
C LEU A 50 -10.45 -13.00 2.27
N SER A 51 -11.78 -12.95 2.47
CA SER A 51 -12.75 -13.23 1.41
C SER A 51 -12.65 -12.19 0.28
N LYS A 52 -13.24 -12.46 -0.89
CA LYS A 52 -13.29 -11.47 -1.97
C LYS A 52 -13.99 -10.17 -1.54
N ALA A 53 -15.06 -10.28 -0.74
CA ALA A 53 -15.81 -9.14 -0.25
C ALA A 53 -14.94 -8.29 0.69
N ASP A 54 -14.29 -8.94 1.66
CA ASP A 54 -13.40 -8.26 2.61
C ASP A 54 -12.19 -7.64 1.91
N MET A 55 -11.60 -8.36 0.94
CA MET A 55 -10.48 -7.85 0.14
C MET A 55 -10.87 -6.59 -0.64
N SER A 56 -12.05 -6.58 -1.25
CA SER A 56 -12.53 -5.43 -2.01
C SER A 56 -12.77 -4.22 -1.10
N LYS A 57 -13.31 -4.47 0.10
CA LYS A 57 -13.48 -3.44 1.12
C LYS A 57 -12.13 -2.87 1.58
N THR A 58 -11.18 -3.72 1.93
CA THR A 58 -9.84 -3.31 2.37
C THR A 58 -9.11 -2.50 1.29
N LEU A 59 -9.20 -2.92 0.02
CA LEU A 59 -8.65 -2.16 -1.10
C LEU A 59 -9.30 -0.78 -1.23
N GLY A 60 -10.64 -0.71 -1.16
CA GLY A 60 -11.37 0.55 -1.22
C GLY A 60 -10.97 1.52 -0.11
N GLU A 61 -10.87 1.03 1.12
CA GLU A 61 -10.42 1.83 2.27
C GLU A 61 -8.98 2.36 2.09
N ALA A 62 -8.08 1.54 1.56
CA ALA A 62 -6.71 1.94 1.26
C ALA A 62 -6.63 2.98 0.12
N TYR A 63 -7.47 2.85 -0.90
CA TYR A 63 -7.60 3.86 -1.97
C TYR A 63 -8.16 5.18 -1.45
N ASP A 64 -9.24 5.14 -0.67
CA ASP A 64 -9.85 6.35 -0.08
C ASP A 64 -8.86 7.08 0.83
N LEU A 65 -8.06 6.34 1.59
CA LEU A 65 -6.97 6.90 2.38
C LEU A 65 -5.92 7.58 1.49
N GLY A 66 -5.47 6.92 0.42
CA GLY A 66 -4.52 7.50 -0.53
C GLY A 66 -5.05 8.77 -1.18
N LEU A 67 -6.32 8.79 -1.59
CA LEU A 67 -6.97 9.97 -2.16
C LEU A 67 -7.03 11.13 -1.17
N LYS A 68 -7.42 10.86 0.09
CA LYS A 68 -7.42 11.87 1.17
C LYS A 68 -6.01 12.40 1.43
N ALA A 69 -5.01 11.54 1.34
CA ALA A 69 -3.62 11.94 1.52
C ALA A 69 -3.18 12.92 0.42
N HIS A 70 -3.45 12.59 -0.84
CA HIS A 70 -3.12 13.47 -1.98
C HIS A 70 -3.86 14.81 -1.95
N ALA A 71 -5.10 14.84 -1.47
CA ALA A 71 -5.90 16.07 -1.44
C ALA A 71 -5.32 17.17 -0.53
N ASN A 72 -4.43 16.82 0.41
CA ASN A 72 -3.83 17.75 1.36
C ASN A 72 -2.36 18.08 1.04
N VAL A 73 -1.80 17.53 -0.04
CA VAL A 73 -0.42 17.80 -0.44
C VAL A 73 -0.33 19.18 -1.08
N THR A 74 0.63 19.99 -0.64
CA THR A 74 0.97 21.28 -1.27
C THR A 74 2.08 21.11 -2.31
N ASP A 75 2.21 22.08 -3.22
CA ASP A 75 3.29 22.07 -4.22
C ASP A 75 4.68 22.00 -3.57
N ASP A 76 4.90 22.74 -2.47
CA ASP A 76 6.16 22.71 -1.73
C ASP A 76 6.48 21.32 -1.16
N GLN A 77 5.47 20.55 -0.75
CA GLN A 77 5.65 19.20 -0.21
C GLN A 77 6.02 18.17 -1.28
N LEU A 78 5.73 18.43 -2.56
CA LEU A 78 6.15 17.56 -3.67
C LEU A 78 7.66 17.67 -3.94
N ASP A 79 8.26 18.81 -3.60
CA ASP A 79 9.70 19.05 -3.74
C ASP A 79 10.52 18.58 -2.52
N GLU A 80 9.85 18.11 -1.45
CA GLU A 80 10.52 17.62 -0.25
C GLU A 80 11.18 16.25 -0.48
N GLN A 81 12.43 16.11 -0.03
CA GLN A 81 13.08 14.81 0.02
C GLN A 81 12.62 14.03 1.25
N VAL A 82 12.03 12.87 1.01
CA VAL A 82 11.63 11.96 2.09
C VAL A 82 12.64 10.82 2.26
N LYS A 83 12.72 10.32 3.49
CA LYS A 83 13.55 9.15 3.81
C LYS A 83 12.75 7.88 3.53
N LEU A 84 13.00 7.26 2.39
CA LEU A 84 12.31 6.03 1.99
C LEU A 84 13.02 4.81 2.57
N CYS A 85 12.33 4.11 3.47
CA CYS A 85 12.88 2.97 4.20
C CYS A 85 12.13 1.70 3.80
N TRP A 86 12.74 0.89 2.94
CA TRP A 86 12.15 -0.38 2.47
C TRP A 86 12.35 -1.52 3.49
N LEU A 87 13.33 -1.37 4.39
CA LEU A 87 13.63 -2.21 5.56
C LEU A 87 14.16 -1.31 6.70
N VAL A 88 14.00 -1.75 7.97
CA VAL A 88 14.32 -0.96 9.19
C VAL A 88 15.70 -0.27 9.16
N ASN A 89 16.68 -0.84 8.44
CA ASN A 89 18.06 -0.35 8.40
C ASN A 89 18.55 0.09 7.02
N ASN A 90 17.70 0.12 5.98
CA ASN A 90 18.11 0.52 4.64
C ASN A 90 17.19 1.62 4.11
N CYS A 91 17.66 2.86 4.27
CA CYS A 91 16.89 4.05 3.96
C CYS A 91 17.68 4.97 3.05
N THR A 92 17.05 5.38 1.95
CA THR A 92 17.64 6.30 0.98
C THR A 92 16.81 7.57 0.93
N LYS A 93 17.46 8.73 0.84
CA LYS A 93 16.76 9.98 0.54
C LYS A 93 16.36 9.96 -0.93
N VAL A 94 15.08 10.13 -1.19
CA VAL A 94 14.54 10.18 -2.55
C VAL A 94 13.55 11.33 -2.65
N LEU A 95 13.56 11.96 -3.82
CA LEU A 95 12.47 12.84 -4.25
C LEU A 95 11.38 11.94 -4.83
N ILE A 96 10.16 12.01 -4.28
CA ILE A 96 9.02 11.28 -4.83
C ILE A 96 8.33 12.21 -5.83
N SER A 97 8.76 12.17 -7.10
CA SER A 97 8.03 12.84 -8.18
C SER A 97 6.84 11.97 -8.57
N ILE A 98 5.63 12.52 -8.42
CA ILE A 98 4.34 11.88 -8.79
C ILE A 98 3.98 12.21 -10.24
#